data_AF-A0A6J0IJI6-F1
#
_entry.id   AF-A0A6J0IJI6-F1
#
_cell.length_a   1.000
_cell.length_b   1.000
_cell.length_c   1.000
_cell.angle_alpha   90.00
_cell.angle_beta   90.00
_cell.angle_gamma   90.00
#
_symmetry.space_group_name_H-M   'P 1'
#
loop_
_entity.id
_entity.type
_entity.pdbx_description
1 polymer ?
#
loop_
_entity_poly.entity_id
_entity_poly.type
_entity_poly.pdbx_seq_one_letter_code
_entity_poly.pdbx_strand_id
1 'polypeptide(L)'
;MDSDLEEQDLEEHLCAAFQDKLRLLLHAELRAAHGKMVPARDAATLMPSTRVLLKRREVAEVEQELQSQREEFRQRMEHLAQRREQLAQREEELRDVALKFDAFLKAVAARREKRAGEERAWAVAQGAEAARLHRELEGLLQHRERLARRLRSLRRFGDYLRDALASMGQFQDVPDMLAHFGVLAEARAALAQEAEAGQERLAQGRAQLQRYQEEMSTELLSTNNELAQLRTRLEAARQDVLQWESCWARVQSTATQKTLLLGQIKLAVLNLFQLSTAWLRIPMDVALEDTEAQLDMLLLCLRDLTDICAISRHPVRHRGARLSWSQE
;
A
#
# COMPACT_ATOMS: atom_id res chain seq x y z
N MET A 1 -44.30 -20.85 72.45
CA MET A 1 -45.72 -20.90 72.83
C MET A 1 -46.01 -22.10 73.73
N ASP A 2 -45.45 -23.29 73.49
CA ASP A 2 -45.58 -24.42 74.43
C ASP A 2 -44.45 -24.54 75.47
N SER A 3 -43.32 -23.83 75.29
CA SER A 3 -42.21 -23.83 76.27
C SER A 3 -42.41 -22.86 77.44
N ASP A 4 -43.30 -21.88 77.29
CA ASP A 4 -43.55 -20.84 78.29
C ASP A 4 -44.61 -21.27 79.32
N LEU A 5 -45.39 -22.32 79.01
CA LEU A 5 -46.39 -22.94 79.90
C LEU A 5 -45.75 -23.94 80.88
N GLU A 6 -44.71 -24.66 80.45
CA GLU A 6 -44.00 -25.62 81.31
C GLU A 6 -43.10 -24.94 82.36
N GLU A 7 -42.57 -23.74 82.08
CA GLU A 7 -41.83 -22.94 83.07
C GLU A 7 -42.74 -22.34 84.15
N GLN A 8 -43.98 -21.94 83.79
CA GLN A 8 -44.97 -21.45 84.75
C GLN A 8 -45.45 -22.55 85.72
N ASP A 9 -45.70 -23.77 85.21
CA ASP A 9 -46.07 -24.92 86.05
C ASP A 9 -44.94 -25.32 87.01
N LEU A 10 -43.67 -25.19 86.60
CA LEU A 10 -42.51 -25.51 87.44
C LEU A 10 -42.31 -24.46 88.56
N GLU A 11 -42.52 -23.17 88.27
CA GLU A 11 -42.47 -22.09 89.25
C GLU A 11 -43.62 -22.20 90.27
N GLU A 12 -44.83 -22.56 89.84
CA GLU A 12 -45.96 -22.84 90.74
C GLU A 12 -45.69 -24.04 91.65
N HIS A 13 -45.11 -25.12 91.11
CA HIS A 13 -44.72 -26.30 91.89
C HIS A 13 -43.62 -26.01 92.93
N LEU A 14 -42.63 -25.20 92.58
CA LEU A 14 -41.58 -24.77 93.51
C LEU A 14 -42.15 -23.83 94.58
N CYS A 15 -43.03 -22.88 94.23
CA CYS A 15 -43.71 -22.02 95.20
C CYS A 15 -44.60 -22.81 96.17
N ALA A 16 -45.35 -23.80 95.70
CA ALA A 16 -46.17 -24.68 96.54
C ALA A 16 -45.31 -25.51 97.49
N ALA A 17 -44.21 -26.09 97.00
CA ALA A 17 -43.28 -26.86 97.82
C ALA A 17 -42.60 -26.01 98.90
N PHE A 18 -42.28 -24.74 98.61
CA PHE A 18 -41.72 -23.79 99.58
C PHE A 18 -42.76 -23.35 100.63
N GLN A 19 -44.02 -23.11 100.23
CA GLN A 19 -45.10 -22.77 101.16
C GLN A 19 -45.43 -23.91 102.12
N ASP A 20 -45.43 -25.17 101.66
CA ASP A 20 -45.65 -26.34 102.52
C ASP A 20 -44.49 -26.58 103.50
N LYS A 21 -43.25 -26.30 103.07
CA LYS A 21 -42.08 -26.39 103.94
C LYS A 21 -42.05 -25.30 105.01
N LEU A 22 -42.50 -24.09 104.67
CA LEU A 22 -42.69 -22.98 105.62
C LEU A 22 -43.83 -23.28 106.61
N ARG A 23 -44.93 -23.90 106.18
CA ARG A 23 -46.01 -24.36 107.09
C ARG A 23 -45.54 -25.44 108.06
N LEU A 24 -44.71 -26.39 107.60
CA LEU A 24 -44.13 -27.43 108.46
C LEU A 24 -43.15 -26.86 109.50
N LEU A 25 -42.36 -25.85 109.12
CA LEU A 25 -41.46 -25.16 110.05
C LEU A 25 -42.24 -24.32 111.09
N LEU A 26 -43.30 -23.61 110.67
CA LEU A 26 -44.15 -22.84 111.58
C LEU A 26 -44.90 -23.74 112.58
N HIS A 27 -45.39 -24.91 112.14
CA HIS A 27 -46.04 -25.90 113.01
C HIS A 27 -45.05 -26.60 113.96
N ALA A 28 -43.78 -26.75 113.57
CA ALA A 28 -42.72 -27.29 114.42
C ALA A 28 -42.31 -26.29 115.52
N GLU A 29 -42.23 -25.00 115.21
CA GLU A 29 -41.93 -23.95 116.19
C GLU A 29 -43.10 -23.70 117.17
N LEU A 30 -44.36 -23.79 116.72
CA LEU A 30 -45.54 -23.66 117.60
C LEU A 30 -45.73 -24.86 118.55
N ARG A 31 -45.23 -26.05 118.21
CA ARG A 31 -45.21 -27.22 119.13
C ARG A 31 -44.05 -27.19 120.14
N ALA A 32 -42.93 -26.55 119.80
CA ALA A 32 -41.80 -26.38 120.71
C ALA A 32 -42.09 -25.37 121.84
N ALA A 33 -43.00 -24.42 121.62
CA ALA A 33 -43.36 -23.37 122.60
C ALA A 33 -44.42 -23.79 123.64
N HIS A 34 -45.17 -24.88 123.44
CA HIS A 34 -46.32 -25.25 124.29
C HIS A 34 -46.10 -26.41 125.29
N GLY A 35 -44.86 -26.86 125.48
CA GLY A 35 -44.55 -28.00 126.35
C GLY A 35 -43.35 -27.79 127.25
N LYS A 36 -43.45 -26.89 128.25
CA LYS A 36 -42.59 -26.83 129.45
C LYS A 36 -43.22 -25.91 130.51
N MET A 37 -44.37 -26.31 131.05
CA MET A 37 -44.79 -25.82 132.37
C MET A 37 -43.97 -26.57 133.43
N VAL A 38 -43.09 -25.87 134.12
CA VAL A 38 -42.48 -26.33 135.38
C VAL A 38 -43.35 -25.79 136.52
N PRO A 39 -43.98 -26.64 137.35
CA PRO A 39 -44.66 -26.19 138.56
C PRO A 39 -43.69 -26.23 139.74
N ALA A 40 -43.62 -25.17 140.54
CA ALA A 40 -43.04 -25.22 141.87
C ALA A 40 -43.88 -24.34 142.80
N ARG A 41 -44.93 -24.93 143.37
CA ARG A 41 -45.51 -24.43 144.62
C ARG A 41 -44.57 -24.86 145.75
N ASP A 42 -43.90 -23.88 146.33
CA ASP A 42 -43.85 -23.61 147.79
C ASP A 42 -42.72 -22.61 148.07
N ALA A 43 -43.04 -21.32 147.94
CA ALA A 43 -42.19 -20.22 148.42
C ALA A 43 -43.02 -19.27 149.28
N ALA A 44 -43.80 -19.84 150.20
CA ALA A 44 -44.23 -19.14 151.40
C ALA A 44 -43.12 -19.37 152.43
N THR A 45 -42.46 -18.31 152.89
CA THR A 45 -41.39 -18.27 153.94
C THR A 45 -39.93 -18.19 153.44
N LEU A 46 -39.53 -17.19 152.65
CA LEU A 46 -38.10 -16.83 152.48
C LEU A 46 -37.89 -15.30 152.28
N MET A 47 -36.88 -14.74 152.97
CA MET A 47 -36.57 -13.30 153.04
C MET A 47 -36.10 -12.68 151.69
N PRO A 48 -36.35 -11.38 151.43
CA PRO A 48 -36.04 -10.68 150.16
C PRO A 48 -34.60 -10.79 149.63
N SER A 49 -33.61 -10.99 150.51
CA SER A 49 -32.19 -11.06 150.13
C SER A 49 -31.85 -12.27 149.23
N THR A 50 -32.60 -13.37 149.36
CA THR A 50 -32.38 -14.62 148.60
C THR A 50 -32.96 -14.57 147.17
N ARG A 51 -33.99 -13.76 146.91
CA ARG A 51 -34.60 -13.61 145.57
C ARG A 51 -33.72 -12.82 144.60
N VAL A 52 -33.02 -11.80 145.10
CA VAL A 52 -32.11 -10.98 144.27
C VAL A 52 -30.91 -11.81 143.81
N LEU A 53 -30.43 -12.72 144.65
CA LEU A 53 -29.31 -13.62 144.28
C LEU A 53 -29.71 -14.64 143.20
N LEU A 54 -30.91 -15.23 143.29
CA LEU A 54 -31.40 -16.14 142.25
C LEU A 54 -31.63 -15.42 140.92
N LYS A 55 -32.21 -14.21 140.93
CA LYS A 55 -32.36 -13.41 139.70
C LYS A 55 -31.02 -12.93 139.13
N ARG A 56 -30.02 -12.62 139.96
CA ARG A 56 -28.65 -12.32 139.49
C ARG A 56 -27.96 -13.54 138.88
N ARG A 57 -28.22 -14.74 139.41
CA ARG A 57 -27.73 -16.00 138.85
C ARG A 57 -28.41 -16.32 137.51
N GLU A 58 -29.72 -16.14 137.40
CA GLU A 58 -30.44 -16.27 136.11
C GLU A 58 -29.97 -15.24 135.08
N VAL A 59 -29.72 -13.99 135.47
CA VAL A 59 -29.18 -12.97 134.56
C VAL A 59 -27.75 -13.31 134.13
N ALA A 60 -26.91 -13.82 135.03
CA ALA A 60 -25.57 -14.27 134.69
C ALA A 60 -25.59 -15.51 133.77
N GLU A 61 -26.49 -16.46 134.00
CA GLU A 61 -26.68 -17.64 133.14
C GLU A 61 -27.18 -17.24 131.74
N VAL A 62 -28.14 -16.31 131.65
CA VAL A 62 -28.64 -15.77 130.37
C VAL A 62 -27.60 -14.89 129.67
N GLU A 63 -26.82 -14.10 130.39
CA GLU A 63 -25.70 -13.32 129.82
C GLU A 63 -24.59 -14.25 129.30
N GLN A 64 -24.33 -15.35 130.00
CA GLN A 64 -23.37 -16.38 129.57
C GLN A 64 -23.88 -17.16 128.34
N GLU A 65 -25.17 -17.49 128.26
CA GLU A 65 -25.80 -18.05 127.05
C GLU A 65 -25.85 -17.06 125.88
N LEU A 66 -26.04 -15.77 126.15
CA LEU A 66 -26.01 -14.74 125.11
C LEU A 66 -24.58 -14.52 124.61
N GLN A 67 -23.58 -14.60 125.49
CA GLN A 67 -22.16 -14.56 125.13
C GLN A 67 -21.78 -15.78 124.29
N SER A 68 -22.19 -16.98 124.67
CA SER A 68 -21.94 -18.19 123.87
C SER A 68 -22.63 -18.11 122.51
N GLN A 69 -23.87 -17.64 122.43
CA GLN A 69 -24.55 -17.43 121.14
C GLN A 69 -23.90 -16.34 120.28
N ARG A 70 -23.38 -15.27 120.88
CA ARG A 70 -22.63 -14.22 120.16
C ARG A 70 -21.30 -14.74 119.65
N GLU A 71 -20.61 -15.58 120.42
CA GLU A 71 -19.38 -16.25 120.01
C GLU A 71 -19.64 -17.27 118.90
N GLU A 72 -20.70 -18.07 119.01
CA GLU A 72 -21.15 -18.98 117.94
C GLU A 72 -21.53 -18.20 116.67
N PHE A 73 -22.25 -17.08 116.79
CA PHE A 73 -22.61 -16.24 115.66
C PHE A 73 -21.37 -15.60 115.01
N ARG A 74 -20.41 -15.14 115.82
CA ARG A 74 -19.11 -14.65 115.33
C ARG A 74 -18.36 -15.74 114.58
N GLN A 75 -18.22 -16.93 115.15
CA GLN A 75 -17.56 -18.07 114.51
C GLN A 75 -18.26 -18.48 113.21
N ARG A 76 -19.60 -18.49 113.19
CA ARG A 76 -20.39 -18.76 111.96
C ARG A 76 -20.18 -17.67 110.90
N MET A 77 -20.14 -16.40 111.30
CA MET A 77 -19.89 -15.28 110.39
C MET A 77 -18.47 -15.28 109.84
N GLU A 78 -17.47 -15.60 110.67
CA GLU A 78 -16.08 -15.78 110.26
C GLU A 78 -15.93 -16.94 109.28
N HIS A 79 -16.56 -18.09 109.55
CA HIS A 79 -16.58 -19.22 108.62
C HIS A 79 -17.28 -18.88 107.29
N LEU A 80 -18.39 -18.12 107.32
CA LEU A 80 -19.05 -17.66 106.10
C LEU A 80 -18.22 -16.64 105.33
N ALA A 81 -17.50 -15.75 106.02
CA ALA A 81 -16.59 -14.80 105.40
C ALA A 81 -15.42 -15.54 104.72
N GLN A 82 -14.79 -16.48 105.42
CA GLN A 82 -13.75 -17.35 104.85
C GLN A 82 -14.26 -18.14 103.65
N ARG A 83 -15.48 -18.69 103.73
CA ARG A 83 -16.09 -19.45 102.61
C ARG A 83 -16.40 -18.54 101.41
N ARG A 84 -16.83 -17.30 101.63
CA ARG A 84 -17.03 -16.30 100.56
C ARG A 84 -15.72 -15.94 99.88
N GLU A 85 -14.66 -15.74 100.66
CA GLU A 85 -13.33 -15.42 100.12
C GLU A 85 -12.74 -16.60 99.33
N GLN A 86 -12.90 -17.84 99.81
CA GLN A 86 -12.52 -19.04 99.06
C GLN A 86 -13.32 -19.20 97.76
N LEU A 87 -14.61 -18.87 97.76
CA LEU A 87 -15.43 -18.91 96.54
C LEU A 87 -15.02 -17.83 95.55
N ALA A 88 -14.72 -16.61 96.01
CA ALA A 88 -14.24 -15.53 95.16
C ALA A 88 -12.88 -15.87 94.52
N GLN A 89 -11.94 -16.44 95.28
CA GLN A 89 -10.67 -16.92 94.75
C GLN A 89 -10.87 -18.02 93.69
N ARG A 90 -11.76 -19.00 93.96
CA ARG A 90 -12.09 -20.05 92.99
C ARG A 90 -12.76 -19.49 91.73
N GLU A 91 -13.62 -18.49 91.86
CA GLU A 91 -14.21 -17.81 90.70
C GLU A 91 -13.16 -17.08 89.87
N GLU A 92 -12.22 -16.37 90.50
CA GLU A 92 -11.10 -15.72 89.80
C GLU A 92 -10.19 -16.75 89.12
N GLU A 93 -9.86 -17.85 89.80
CA GLU A 93 -9.11 -18.97 89.20
C GLU A 93 -9.82 -19.56 87.98
N LEU A 94 -11.13 -19.78 88.06
CA LEU A 94 -11.94 -20.28 86.94
C LEU A 94 -12.03 -19.26 85.80
N ARG A 95 -12.14 -17.96 86.10
CA ARG A 95 -12.13 -16.88 85.10
C ARG A 95 -10.78 -16.82 84.39
N ASP A 96 -9.67 -16.90 85.13
CA ASP A 96 -8.33 -16.93 84.56
C ASP A 96 -8.11 -18.16 83.67
N VAL A 97 -8.61 -19.31 84.10
CA VAL A 97 -8.60 -20.55 83.31
C VAL A 97 -9.45 -20.41 82.05
N ALA A 98 -10.65 -19.84 82.13
CA ALA A 98 -11.51 -19.58 80.98
C ALA A 98 -10.85 -18.61 79.98
N LEU A 99 -10.24 -17.52 80.45
CA LEU A 99 -9.50 -16.58 79.59
C LEU A 99 -8.31 -17.24 78.91
N LYS A 100 -7.57 -18.12 79.62
CA LYS A 100 -6.47 -18.91 79.04
C LYS A 100 -6.99 -19.89 77.99
N PHE A 101 -8.14 -20.54 78.23
CA PHE A 101 -8.77 -21.42 77.24
C PHE A 101 -9.29 -20.66 76.02
N ASP A 102 -9.93 -19.51 76.19
CA ASP A 102 -10.38 -18.67 75.09
C ASP A 102 -9.20 -18.15 74.26
N ALA A 103 -8.12 -17.72 74.92
CA ALA A 103 -6.88 -17.33 74.24
C ALA A 103 -6.28 -18.51 73.46
N PHE A 104 -6.30 -19.72 74.03
CA PHE A 104 -5.87 -20.93 73.34
C PHE A 104 -6.75 -21.27 72.13
N LEU A 105 -8.07 -21.22 72.27
CA LEU A 105 -9.01 -21.47 71.17
C LEU A 105 -8.85 -20.44 70.05
N LYS A 106 -8.70 -19.15 70.38
CA LYS A 106 -8.39 -18.09 69.41
C LYS A 106 -7.05 -18.34 68.71
N ALA A 107 -6.01 -18.74 69.44
CA ALA A 107 -4.70 -19.06 68.87
C ALA A 107 -4.75 -20.29 67.95
N VAL A 108 -5.53 -21.33 68.31
CA VAL A 108 -5.73 -22.52 67.48
C VAL A 108 -6.55 -22.20 66.23
N ALA A 109 -7.62 -21.41 66.35
CA ALA A 109 -8.41 -20.94 65.22
C ALA A 109 -7.56 -20.12 64.25
N ALA A 110 -6.80 -19.14 64.75
CA ALA A 110 -5.89 -18.33 63.93
C ALA A 110 -4.80 -19.18 63.25
N ARG A 111 -4.26 -20.20 63.93
CA ARG A 111 -3.30 -21.15 63.31
C ARG A 111 -3.96 -21.99 62.22
N ARG A 112 -5.21 -22.43 62.40
CA ARG A 112 -5.97 -23.19 61.38
C ARG A 112 -6.28 -22.32 60.16
N GLU A 113 -6.71 -21.08 60.37
CA GLU A 113 -6.95 -20.12 59.29
C GLU A 113 -5.68 -19.80 58.50
N LYS A 114 -4.55 -19.60 59.18
CA LYS A 114 -3.25 -19.40 58.53
C LYS A 114 -2.85 -20.60 57.68
N ARG A 115 -2.94 -21.82 58.22
CA ARG A 115 -2.64 -23.05 57.47
C ARG A 115 -3.57 -23.23 56.28
N ALA A 116 -4.87 -23.03 56.45
CA ALA A 116 -5.83 -23.07 55.36
C ALA A 116 -5.56 -21.99 54.30
N GLY A 117 -5.12 -20.81 54.73
CA GLY A 117 -4.69 -19.72 53.85
C GLY A 117 -3.44 -20.06 53.05
N GLU A 118 -2.42 -20.62 53.71
CA GLU A 118 -1.17 -21.09 53.10
C GLU A 118 -1.42 -22.24 52.11
N GLU A 119 -2.25 -23.22 52.47
CA GLU A 119 -2.65 -24.33 51.59
C GLU A 119 -3.43 -23.83 50.37
N ARG A 120 -4.35 -22.87 50.55
CA ARG A 120 -5.07 -22.23 49.44
C ARG A 120 -4.13 -21.45 48.53
N ALA A 121 -3.23 -20.65 49.11
CA ALA A 121 -2.24 -19.89 48.34
C ALA A 121 -1.31 -20.82 47.56
N TRP A 122 -0.86 -21.91 48.19
CA TRP A 122 -0.04 -22.94 47.55
C TRP A 122 -0.80 -23.64 46.41
N ALA A 123 -2.06 -24.03 46.63
CA ALA A 123 -2.90 -24.63 45.60
C ALA A 123 -3.15 -23.68 44.40
N VAL A 124 -3.34 -22.38 44.66
CA VAL A 124 -3.47 -21.37 43.60
C VAL A 124 -2.16 -21.19 42.84
N ALA A 125 -1.01 -21.13 43.54
CA ALA A 125 0.30 -21.03 42.89
C ALA A 125 0.59 -22.25 42.00
N GLN A 126 0.38 -23.46 42.53
CA GLN A 126 0.53 -24.70 41.76
C GLN A 126 -0.45 -24.77 40.58
N GLY A 127 -1.70 -24.33 40.76
CA GLY A 127 -2.68 -24.22 39.68
C GLY A 127 -2.26 -23.24 38.59
N ALA A 128 -1.66 -22.10 38.96
CA ALA A 128 -1.15 -21.10 38.01
C ALA A 128 0.08 -21.62 37.24
N GLU A 129 1.00 -22.29 37.93
CA GLU A 129 2.16 -22.94 37.31
C GLU A 129 1.73 -24.06 36.34
N ALA A 130 0.81 -24.92 36.77
CA ALA A 130 0.22 -25.94 35.90
C ALA A 130 -0.43 -25.29 34.68
N ALA A 131 -1.28 -24.27 34.85
CA ALA A 131 -1.92 -23.58 33.73
C ALA A 131 -0.91 -22.94 32.76
N ARG A 132 0.19 -22.38 33.28
CA ARG A 132 1.28 -21.85 32.46
C ARG A 132 1.94 -22.95 31.62
N LEU A 133 2.32 -24.06 32.26
CA LEU A 133 2.94 -25.20 31.56
C LEU A 133 2.02 -25.80 30.51
N HIS A 134 0.71 -25.90 30.77
CA HIS A 134 -0.27 -26.37 29.79
C HIS A 134 -0.32 -25.46 28.55
N ARG A 135 -0.32 -24.13 28.72
CA ARG A 135 -0.28 -23.19 27.59
C ARG A 135 1.01 -23.30 26.78
N GLU A 136 2.15 -23.47 27.45
CA GLU A 136 3.45 -23.68 26.78
C GLU A 136 3.44 -24.98 25.96
N LEU A 137 2.91 -26.07 26.53
CA LEU A 137 2.75 -27.35 25.84
C LEU A 137 1.81 -27.23 24.62
N GLU A 138 0.67 -26.56 24.77
CA GLU A 138 -0.25 -26.30 23.66
C GLU A 138 0.43 -25.50 22.53
N GLY A 139 1.19 -24.46 22.87
CA GLY A 139 1.96 -23.68 21.90
C GLY A 139 2.99 -24.52 21.14
N LEU A 140 3.72 -25.38 21.85
CA LEU A 140 4.68 -26.31 21.25
C LEU A 140 4.01 -27.35 20.34
N LEU A 141 2.86 -27.89 20.75
CA LEU A 141 2.09 -28.84 19.94
C LEU A 141 1.59 -28.18 18.65
N GLN A 142 1.05 -26.97 18.72
CA GLN A 142 0.65 -26.20 17.54
C GLN A 142 1.84 -25.93 16.61
N HIS A 143 3.01 -25.58 17.16
CA HIS A 143 4.22 -25.37 16.36
C HIS A 143 4.65 -26.66 15.65
N ARG A 144 4.68 -27.79 16.37
CA ARG A 144 4.96 -29.12 15.81
C ARG A 144 3.98 -29.48 14.70
N GLU A 145 2.69 -29.22 14.88
CA GLU A 145 1.69 -29.46 13.85
C GLU A 145 1.92 -28.61 12.60
N ARG A 146 2.23 -27.31 12.75
CA ARG A 146 2.54 -26.42 11.63
C ARG A 146 3.75 -26.94 10.84
N LEU A 147 4.82 -27.35 11.53
CA LEU A 147 5.99 -27.96 10.91
C LEU A 147 5.64 -29.27 10.22
N ALA A 148 4.85 -30.14 10.86
CA ALA A 148 4.41 -31.41 10.26
C ALA A 148 3.54 -31.20 9.02
N ARG A 149 2.71 -30.15 8.98
CA ARG A 149 1.96 -29.77 7.76
C ARG A 149 2.89 -29.30 6.65
N ARG A 150 3.89 -28.47 6.96
CA ARG A 150 4.93 -28.04 5.99
C ARG A 150 5.72 -29.22 5.45
N LEU A 151 6.19 -30.13 6.31
CA LEU A 151 6.92 -31.33 5.90
C LEU A 151 6.06 -32.25 5.03
N ARG A 152 4.79 -32.48 5.39
CA ARG A 152 3.84 -33.22 4.53
C ARG A 152 3.68 -32.56 3.17
N SER A 153 3.59 -31.23 3.12
CA SER A 153 3.48 -30.49 1.88
C SER A 153 4.75 -30.58 1.02
N LEU A 154 5.92 -30.69 1.63
CA LEU A 154 7.21 -30.81 0.94
C LEU A 154 7.53 -32.25 0.53
N ARG A 155 6.97 -33.24 1.22
CA ARG A 155 7.18 -34.67 0.94
C ARG A 155 6.87 -35.03 -0.50
N ARG A 156 5.80 -34.48 -1.09
CA ARG A 156 5.43 -34.69 -2.49
C ARG A 156 6.55 -34.30 -3.47
N PHE A 157 7.30 -33.23 -3.17
CA PHE A 157 8.42 -32.80 -4.00
C PHE A 157 9.63 -33.71 -3.81
N GLY A 158 9.88 -34.17 -2.57
CA GLY A 158 10.91 -35.15 -2.30
C GLY A 158 10.66 -36.51 -2.97
N ASP A 159 9.40 -36.97 -2.98
CA ASP A 159 8.98 -38.19 -3.69
C ASP A 159 9.20 -38.02 -5.21
N TYR A 160 8.71 -36.92 -5.79
CA TYR A 160 8.94 -36.59 -7.20
C TYR A 160 10.43 -36.53 -7.57
N LEU A 161 11.27 -35.91 -6.74
CA LEU A 161 12.72 -35.81 -6.98
C LEU A 161 13.40 -37.18 -6.91
N ARG A 162 12.93 -38.08 -6.03
CA ARG A 162 13.41 -39.47 -5.98
C ARG A 162 12.98 -40.26 -7.20
N ASP A 163 11.73 -40.11 -7.65
CA ASP A 163 11.24 -40.74 -8.87
C ASP A 163 12.01 -40.24 -10.09
N ALA A 164 12.27 -38.93 -10.17
CA ALA A 164 13.11 -38.32 -11.21
C ALA A 164 14.55 -38.87 -11.18
N LEU A 165 15.17 -38.94 -10.00
CA LEU A 165 16.50 -39.54 -9.81
C LEU A 165 16.52 -40.99 -10.32
N ALA A 166 15.53 -41.80 -9.95
CA ALA A 166 15.41 -43.18 -10.37
C ALA A 166 15.19 -43.33 -11.88
N SER A 167 14.40 -42.42 -12.48
CA SER A 167 14.13 -42.42 -13.92
C SER A 167 15.35 -42.04 -14.77
N MET A 168 16.19 -41.13 -14.25
CA MET A 168 17.36 -40.66 -14.98
C MET A 168 18.57 -41.57 -14.78
N GLY A 169 18.72 -42.19 -13.60
CA GLY A 169 19.76 -43.19 -13.32
C GLY A 169 21.21 -42.71 -13.41
N GLN A 170 21.44 -41.39 -13.62
CA GLN A 170 22.75 -40.78 -13.90
C GLN A 170 23.38 -40.11 -12.68
N PHE A 171 22.61 -39.86 -11.62
CA PHE A 171 23.05 -39.14 -10.43
C PHE A 171 22.98 -40.04 -9.20
N GLN A 172 23.93 -39.89 -8.28
CA GLN A 172 23.96 -40.66 -7.03
C GLN A 172 22.89 -40.17 -6.06
N ASP A 173 22.82 -38.84 -5.85
CA ASP A 173 21.87 -38.24 -4.92
C ASP A 173 21.08 -37.06 -5.53
N VAL A 174 19.95 -36.74 -4.90
CA VAL A 174 19.09 -35.60 -5.29
C VAL A 174 19.83 -34.25 -5.24
N PRO A 175 20.68 -33.94 -4.24
CA PRO A 175 21.44 -32.69 -4.22
C PRO A 175 22.42 -32.58 -5.39
N ASP A 176 23.09 -33.66 -5.77
CA ASP A 176 24.03 -33.69 -6.89
C ASP A 176 23.30 -33.44 -8.22
N MET A 177 22.14 -34.07 -8.39
CA MET A 177 21.25 -33.82 -9.53
C MET A 177 20.84 -32.34 -9.60
N LEU A 178 20.40 -31.76 -8.47
CA LEU A 178 19.99 -30.35 -8.41
C LEU A 178 21.17 -29.40 -8.65
N ALA A 179 22.36 -29.71 -8.17
CA ALA A 179 23.56 -28.92 -8.42
C ALA A 179 23.91 -28.91 -9.91
N HIS A 180 23.85 -30.07 -10.58
CA HIS A 180 24.06 -30.16 -12.02
C HIS A 180 23.03 -29.33 -12.80
N PHE A 181 21.74 -29.46 -12.49
CA PHE A 181 20.70 -28.64 -13.12
C PHE A 181 20.81 -27.16 -12.78
N GLY A 182 21.31 -26.80 -11.60
CA GLY A 182 21.64 -25.44 -11.22
C GLY A 182 22.70 -24.83 -12.15
N VAL A 183 23.83 -25.53 -12.32
CA VAL A 183 24.88 -25.12 -13.27
C VAL A 183 24.34 -25.02 -14.69
N LEU A 184 23.51 -25.98 -15.13
CA LEU A 184 22.91 -25.94 -16.45
C LEU A 184 21.94 -24.76 -16.63
N ALA A 185 21.18 -24.41 -15.60
CA ALA A 185 20.28 -23.26 -15.62
C ALA A 185 21.06 -21.94 -15.69
N GLU A 186 22.15 -21.82 -14.94
CA GLU A 186 23.08 -20.69 -15.00
C GLU A 186 23.74 -20.58 -16.37
N ALA A 187 24.25 -21.69 -16.91
CA ALA A 187 24.83 -21.73 -18.25
C ALA A 187 23.80 -21.34 -19.33
N ARG A 188 22.55 -21.81 -19.21
CA ARG A 188 21.46 -21.42 -20.11
C ARG A 188 21.16 -19.92 -20.02
N ALA A 189 21.18 -19.35 -18.81
CA ALA A 189 20.96 -17.91 -18.62
C ALA A 189 22.10 -17.08 -19.24
N ALA A 190 23.36 -17.50 -19.06
CA ALA A 190 24.50 -16.84 -19.68
C ALA A 190 24.43 -16.90 -21.22
N LEU A 191 24.15 -18.08 -21.79
CA LEU A 191 23.99 -18.24 -23.24
C LEU A 191 22.82 -17.42 -23.79
N ALA A 192 21.71 -17.29 -23.04
CA ALA A 192 20.59 -16.45 -23.44
C ALA A 192 21.00 -14.97 -23.50
N GLN A 193 21.75 -14.48 -22.51
CA GLN A 193 22.27 -13.11 -22.52
C GLN A 193 23.24 -12.85 -23.68
N GLU A 194 24.13 -13.80 -23.97
CA GLU A 194 25.04 -13.70 -25.13
C GLU A 194 24.27 -13.70 -26.45
N ALA A 195 23.22 -14.51 -26.56
CA ALA A 195 22.35 -14.55 -27.73
C ALA A 195 21.60 -13.22 -27.92
N GLU A 196 21.05 -12.64 -26.85
CA GLU A 196 20.41 -11.32 -26.88
C GLU A 196 21.41 -10.23 -27.30
N ALA A 197 22.59 -10.18 -26.68
CA ALA A 197 23.64 -9.24 -27.05
C ALA A 197 24.09 -9.42 -28.52
N GLY A 198 24.15 -10.67 -29.01
CA GLY A 198 24.41 -10.98 -30.41
C GLY A 198 23.31 -10.45 -31.34
N GLN A 199 22.04 -10.62 -30.98
CA GLN A 199 20.90 -10.10 -31.73
C GLN A 199 20.91 -8.56 -31.78
N GLU A 200 21.24 -7.89 -30.67
CA GLU A 200 21.37 -6.44 -30.63
C GLU A 200 22.47 -5.94 -31.57
N ARG A 201 23.65 -6.58 -31.57
CA ARG A 201 24.75 -6.24 -32.50
C ARG A 201 24.32 -6.43 -33.95
N LEU A 202 23.60 -7.51 -34.26
CA LEU A 202 23.07 -7.75 -35.60
C LEU A 202 22.02 -6.70 -35.99
N ALA A 203 21.13 -6.31 -35.06
CA ALA A 203 20.14 -5.28 -35.29
C ALA A 203 20.80 -3.91 -35.54
N GLN A 204 21.83 -3.56 -34.77
CA GLN A 204 22.62 -2.34 -34.97
C GLN A 204 23.31 -2.36 -36.34
N GLY A 205 23.97 -3.47 -36.72
CA GLY A 205 24.60 -3.61 -38.03
C GLY A 205 23.61 -3.50 -39.19
N ARG A 206 22.41 -4.10 -39.06
CA ARG A 206 21.34 -3.95 -40.05
C ARG A 206 20.84 -2.52 -40.15
N ALA A 207 20.66 -1.82 -39.03
CA ALA A 207 20.24 -0.43 -39.02
C ALA A 207 21.29 0.49 -39.66
N GLN A 208 22.58 0.24 -39.41
CA GLN A 208 23.67 0.97 -40.08
C GLN A 208 23.66 0.74 -41.60
N LEU A 209 23.53 -0.53 -42.02
CA LEU A 209 23.45 -0.85 -43.45
C LEU A 209 22.26 -0.17 -44.13
N GLN A 210 21.08 -0.17 -43.49
CA GLN A 210 19.90 0.53 -44.00
C GLN A 210 20.15 2.02 -44.17
N ARG A 211 20.76 2.67 -43.17
CA ARG A 211 21.12 4.10 -43.26
C ARG A 211 22.05 4.37 -44.43
N TYR A 212 23.11 3.57 -44.59
CA TYR A 212 24.02 3.71 -45.74
C TYR A 212 23.30 3.49 -47.08
N GLN A 213 22.37 2.54 -47.16
CA GLN A 213 21.59 2.34 -48.38
C GLN A 213 20.68 3.53 -48.68
N GLU A 214 20.01 4.08 -47.67
CA GLU A 214 19.19 5.28 -47.80
C GLU A 214 20.02 6.47 -48.25
N GLU A 215 21.14 6.76 -47.58
CA GLU A 215 22.10 7.82 -47.93
C GLU A 215 22.56 7.66 -49.38
N MET A 216 23.08 6.48 -49.77
CA MET A 216 23.52 6.22 -51.14
C MET A 216 22.38 6.38 -52.17
N SER A 217 21.16 5.97 -51.83
CA SER A 217 20.00 6.14 -52.71
C SER A 217 19.64 7.61 -52.89
N THR A 218 19.75 8.43 -51.84
CA THR A 218 19.50 9.87 -51.92
C THR A 218 20.57 10.58 -52.73
N GLU A 219 21.84 10.20 -52.56
CA GLU A 219 22.95 10.72 -53.37
C GLU A 219 22.78 10.36 -54.84
N LEU A 220 22.42 9.11 -55.15
CA LEU A 220 22.17 8.67 -56.52
C LEU A 220 20.99 9.43 -57.15
N LEU A 221 19.92 9.68 -56.40
CA LEU A 221 18.80 10.50 -56.87
C LEU A 221 19.22 11.95 -57.12
N SER A 222 20.04 12.53 -56.23
CA SER A 222 20.54 13.90 -56.39
C SER A 222 21.42 14.06 -57.64
N THR A 223 22.37 13.14 -57.85
CA THR A 223 23.25 13.14 -59.03
C THR A 223 22.49 12.86 -60.33
N ASN A 224 21.48 11.99 -60.30
CA ASN A 224 20.61 11.76 -61.45
C ASN A 224 19.79 13.01 -61.80
N ASN A 225 19.25 13.70 -60.80
CA ASN A 225 18.56 14.98 -61.00
C ASN A 225 19.49 16.04 -61.60
N GLU A 226 20.71 16.19 -61.10
CA GLU A 226 21.71 17.10 -61.68
C GLU A 226 22.02 16.74 -63.13
N LEU A 227 22.22 15.45 -63.42
CA LEU A 227 22.49 14.95 -64.76
C LEU A 227 21.30 15.22 -65.70
N ALA A 228 20.06 15.05 -65.24
CA ALA A 228 18.87 15.39 -66.00
C ALA A 228 18.81 16.91 -66.30
N GLN A 229 19.13 17.76 -65.32
CA GLN A 229 19.20 19.22 -65.52
C GLN A 229 20.29 19.63 -66.52
N LEU A 230 21.45 18.97 -66.49
CA LEU A 230 22.52 19.23 -67.45
C LEU A 230 22.13 18.78 -68.86
N ARG A 231 21.43 17.64 -69.00
CA ARG A 231 20.90 17.18 -70.28
C ARG A 231 19.89 18.14 -70.88
N THR A 232 18.93 18.63 -70.10
CA THR A 232 17.93 19.59 -70.61
C THR A 232 18.59 20.90 -71.05
N ARG A 233 19.59 21.41 -70.31
CA ARG A 233 20.38 22.59 -70.72
C ARG A 233 21.13 22.37 -72.02
N LEU A 234 21.75 21.20 -72.17
CA LEU A 234 22.49 20.85 -73.38
C LEU A 234 21.55 20.69 -74.59
N GLU A 235 20.36 20.09 -74.41
CA GLU A 235 19.34 20.00 -75.46
C GLU A 235 18.82 21.38 -75.87
N ALA A 236 18.55 22.27 -74.91
CA ALA A 236 18.16 23.65 -75.19
C ALA A 236 19.23 24.39 -75.99
N ALA A 237 20.50 24.31 -75.57
CA ALA A 237 21.61 24.93 -76.30
C ALA A 237 21.77 24.36 -77.72
N ARG A 238 21.57 23.04 -77.91
CA ARG A 238 21.57 22.43 -79.25
C ARG A 238 20.42 22.93 -80.11
N GLN A 239 19.23 23.09 -79.55
CA GLN A 239 18.09 23.64 -80.27
C GLN A 239 18.36 25.08 -80.71
N ASP A 240 18.94 25.91 -79.85
CA ASP A 240 19.32 27.28 -80.20
C ASP A 240 20.35 27.32 -81.33
N VAL A 241 21.38 26.47 -81.27
CA VAL A 241 22.39 26.36 -82.34
C VAL A 241 21.73 25.99 -83.67
N LEU A 242 20.86 24.97 -83.69
CA LEU A 242 20.14 24.56 -84.90
C LEU A 242 19.26 25.69 -85.46
N GLN A 243 18.62 26.49 -84.60
CA GLN A 243 17.84 27.65 -85.04
C GLN A 243 18.72 28.70 -85.71
N TRP A 244 19.88 29.02 -85.13
CA TRP A 244 20.82 29.98 -85.68
C TRP A 244 21.45 29.48 -86.99
N GLU A 245 21.80 28.20 -87.08
CA GLU A 245 22.31 27.58 -88.31
C GLU A 245 21.28 27.66 -89.44
N SER A 246 20.00 27.38 -89.15
CA SER A 246 18.90 27.52 -90.12
C SER A 246 18.71 28.98 -90.56
N CYS A 247 18.75 29.92 -89.62
CA CYS A 247 18.66 31.35 -89.93
C CYS A 247 19.83 31.79 -90.82
N TRP A 248 21.05 31.36 -90.49
CA TRP A 248 22.25 31.63 -91.26
C TRP A 248 22.17 31.04 -92.67
N ALA A 249 21.77 29.78 -92.82
CA ALA A 249 21.58 29.14 -94.11
C ALA A 249 20.57 29.90 -94.99
N ARG A 250 19.48 30.40 -94.39
CA ARG A 250 18.51 31.25 -95.09
C ARG A 250 19.11 32.58 -95.54
N VAL A 251 19.88 33.25 -94.68
CA VAL A 251 20.59 34.49 -95.04
C VAL A 251 21.56 34.24 -96.19
N GLN A 252 22.34 33.15 -96.11
CA GLN A 252 23.28 32.76 -97.14
C GLN A 252 22.58 32.46 -98.48
N SER A 253 21.52 31.65 -98.48
CA SER A 253 20.73 31.36 -99.68
C SER A 253 20.13 32.62 -100.30
N THR A 254 19.67 33.55 -99.46
CA THR A 254 19.13 34.84 -99.95
C THR A 254 20.24 35.70 -100.56
N ALA A 255 21.42 35.73 -99.93
CA ALA A 255 22.58 36.44 -100.46
C ALA A 255 23.02 35.85 -101.81
N THR A 256 23.14 34.52 -101.93
CA THR A 256 23.49 33.88 -103.20
C THR A 256 22.48 34.18 -104.30
N GLN A 257 21.18 34.17 -103.98
CA GLN A 257 20.13 34.54 -104.95
C GLN A 257 20.24 36.00 -105.37
N LYS A 258 20.46 36.93 -104.45
CA LYS A 258 20.67 38.36 -104.76
C LYS A 258 21.92 38.59 -105.59
N THR A 259 23.04 37.93 -105.26
CA THR A 259 24.27 37.99 -106.04
C THR A 259 24.07 37.45 -107.45
N LEU A 260 23.33 36.34 -107.61
CA LEU A 260 22.99 35.79 -108.92
C LEU A 260 22.13 36.77 -109.74
N LEU A 261 21.06 37.31 -109.14
CA LEU A 261 20.19 38.30 -109.80
C LEU A 261 20.97 39.54 -110.22
N LEU A 262 21.84 40.05 -109.34
CA LEU A 262 22.72 41.17 -109.66
C LEU A 262 23.61 40.82 -110.85
N GLY A 263 24.26 39.65 -110.85
CA GLY A 263 25.06 39.18 -111.97
C GLY A 263 24.27 39.08 -113.29
N GLN A 264 23.03 38.58 -113.23
CA GLN A 264 22.13 38.52 -114.39
C GLN A 264 21.76 39.91 -114.90
N ILE A 265 21.43 40.85 -114.02
CA ILE A 265 21.15 42.25 -114.38
C ILE A 265 22.38 42.88 -115.03
N LYS A 266 23.55 42.74 -114.41
CA LYS A 266 24.81 43.28 -114.94
C LYS A 266 25.09 42.75 -116.35
N LEU A 267 24.91 41.44 -116.57
CA LEU A 267 25.09 40.83 -117.88
C LEU A 267 24.06 41.30 -118.90
N ALA A 268 22.78 41.41 -118.53
CA ALA A 268 21.73 41.91 -119.41
C ALA A 268 21.98 43.37 -119.83
N VAL A 269 22.38 44.23 -118.88
CA VAL A 269 22.77 45.62 -119.13
C VAL A 269 23.96 45.67 -120.10
N LEU A 270 25.03 44.92 -119.81
CA LEU A 270 26.21 44.87 -120.66
C LEU A 270 25.85 44.42 -122.09
N ASN A 271 25.05 43.37 -122.22
CA ASN A 271 24.58 42.87 -123.52
C ASN A 271 23.78 43.92 -124.29
N LEU A 272 22.87 44.63 -123.63
CA LEU A 272 22.08 45.70 -124.25
C LEU A 272 22.95 46.89 -124.65
N PHE A 273 23.94 47.27 -123.82
CA PHE A 273 24.90 48.34 -124.11
C PHE A 273 25.79 47.98 -125.31
N GLN A 274 26.29 46.75 -125.36
CA GLN A 274 27.05 46.25 -126.52
C GLN A 274 26.19 46.24 -127.79
N LEU A 275 24.92 45.86 -127.68
CA LEU A 275 23.99 45.90 -128.81
C LEU A 275 23.79 47.35 -129.29
N SER A 276 23.41 48.28 -128.41
CA SER A 276 23.14 49.67 -128.78
C SER A 276 24.35 50.37 -129.39
N THR A 277 25.55 50.16 -128.83
CA THR A 277 26.81 50.68 -129.37
C THR A 277 27.13 50.09 -130.74
N ALA A 278 26.87 48.80 -130.97
CA ALA A 278 27.02 48.17 -132.28
C ALA A 278 26.05 48.73 -133.34
N TRP A 279 24.78 48.99 -132.96
CA TRP A 279 23.77 49.56 -133.86
C TRP A 279 24.04 51.02 -134.20
N LEU A 280 24.44 51.83 -133.22
CA LEU A 280 24.69 53.27 -133.38
C LEU A 280 26.07 53.57 -134.00
N ARG A 281 26.98 52.58 -134.05
CA ARG A 281 28.37 52.71 -134.57
C ARG A 281 29.17 53.84 -133.91
N ILE A 282 28.90 54.12 -132.63
CA ILE A 282 29.64 55.11 -131.83
C ILE A 282 30.57 54.33 -130.87
N PRO A 283 31.89 54.56 -130.88
CA PRO A 283 32.77 54.01 -129.87
C PRO A 283 32.50 54.72 -128.54
N MET A 284 31.89 54.02 -127.60
CA MET A 284 31.53 54.56 -126.29
C MET A 284 32.49 53.96 -125.26
N ASP A 285 33.34 54.80 -124.68
CA ASP A 285 34.42 54.43 -123.77
C ASP A 285 33.89 54.31 -122.33
N VAL A 286 33.20 53.20 -122.04
CA VAL A 286 32.70 52.88 -120.70
C VAL A 286 33.33 51.58 -120.22
N ALA A 287 33.77 51.57 -118.96
CA ALA A 287 34.40 50.40 -118.35
C ALA A 287 33.44 49.19 -118.28
N LEU A 288 33.98 47.99 -118.52
CA LEU A 288 33.19 46.76 -118.62
C LEU A 288 32.47 46.38 -117.31
N GLU A 289 33.00 46.78 -116.15
CA GLU A 289 32.44 46.45 -114.84
C GLU A 289 31.53 47.54 -114.23
N ASP A 290 31.48 48.73 -114.84
CA ASP A 290 30.66 49.84 -114.36
C ASP A 290 29.26 49.81 -114.96
N THR A 291 28.38 49.09 -114.28
CA THR A 291 27.01 48.89 -114.74
C THR A 291 26.13 50.12 -114.61
N GLU A 292 26.46 51.05 -113.71
CA GLU A 292 25.71 52.30 -113.55
C GLU A 292 25.99 53.21 -114.75
N ALA A 293 27.27 53.39 -115.12
CA ALA A 293 27.64 54.15 -116.31
C ALA A 293 27.06 53.54 -117.60
N GLN A 294 27.05 52.21 -117.73
CA GLN A 294 26.44 51.53 -118.88
C GLN A 294 24.93 51.78 -118.98
N LEU A 295 24.21 51.77 -117.85
CA LEU A 295 22.78 52.08 -117.79
C LEU A 295 22.50 53.54 -118.13
N ASP A 296 23.28 54.48 -117.60
CA ASP A 296 23.12 55.91 -117.88
C ASP A 296 23.30 56.21 -119.37
N MET A 297 24.29 55.58 -120.00
CA MET A 297 24.50 55.71 -121.44
C MET A 297 23.38 55.05 -122.26
N LEU A 298 22.88 53.88 -121.83
CA LEU A 298 21.72 53.25 -122.45
C LEU A 298 20.46 54.13 -122.35
N LEU A 299 20.24 54.77 -121.20
CA LEU A 299 19.13 55.69 -120.98
C LEU A 299 19.24 56.92 -121.88
N LEU A 300 20.44 57.48 -122.04
CA LEU A 300 20.69 58.59 -122.96
C LEU A 300 20.36 58.19 -124.40
N CYS A 301 20.89 57.05 -124.87
CA CYS A 301 20.61 56.55 -126.21
C CYS A 301 19.12 56.26 -126.44
N LEU A 302 18.43 55.67 -125.46
CA LEU A 302 16.98 55.43 -125.56
C LEU A 302 16.20 56.74 -125.62
N ARG A 303 16.61 57.74 -124.84
CA ARG A 303 15.99 59.07 -124.82
C ARG A 303 16.16 59.78 -126.16
N ASP A 304 17.37 59.76 -126.71
CA ASP A 304 17.67 60.30 -128.03
C ASP A 304 16.83 59.60 -129.12
N LEU A 305 16.71 58.27 -129.08
CA LEU A 305 15.86 57.52 -130.01
C LEU A 305 14.38 57.87 -129.86
N THR A 306 13.88 58.05 -128.64
CA THR A 306 12.49 58.48 -128.41
C THR A 306 12.25 59.91 -128.86
N ASP A 307 13.23 60.81 -128.69
CA ASP A 307 13.14 62.20 -129.16
C ASP A 307 13.16 62.25 -130.70
N ILE A 308 14.00 61.46 -131.37
CA ILE A 308 13.98 61.28 -132.84
C ILE A 308 12.62 60.72 -133.30
N CYS A 309 12.07 59.72 -132.59
CA CYS A 309 10.77 59.16 -132.93
C CYS A 309 9.62 60.15 -132.66
N ALA A 310 9.72 61.00 -131.63
CA ALA A 310 8.75 62.05 -131.34
C ALA A 310 8.77 63.16 -132.40
N ILE A 311 9.96 63.52 -132.92
CA ILE A 311 10.11 64.44 -134.06
C ILE A 311 9.45 63.84 -135.32
N SER A 312 9.47 62.51 -135.48
CA SER A 312 8.84 61.83 -136.62
C SER A 312 7.32 61.66 -136.52
N ARG A 313 6.68 61.99 -135.38
CA ARG A 313 5.22 61.84 -135.17
C ARG A 313 4.51 63.18 -134.95
N HIS A 314 4.31 63.94 -136.04
CA HIS A 314 3.11 64.76 -136.35
C HIS A 314 3.26 65.46 -137.73
N PRO A 315 2.19 65.67 -138.54
CA PRO A 315 1.16 64.73 -138.97
C PRO A 315 0.92 64.76 -140.51
N VAL A 316 0.54 63.64 -141.14
CA VAL A 316 -0.26 63.69 -142.38
C VAL A 316 -1.45 62.73 -142.27
N ARG A 317 -2.64 63.35 -142.28
CA ARG A 317 -3.97 62.74 -142.40
C ARG A 317 -4.15 62.05 -143.75
N HIS A 318 -4.88 60.94 -143.78
CA HIS A 318 -6.07 60.66 -144.62
C HIS A 318 -6.58 59.24 -144.25
N ARG A 319 -7.75 59.05 -143.63
CA ARG A 319 -9.18 59.21 -144.02
C ARG A 319 -9.76 57.90 -144.61
N GLY A 320 -10.66 57.26 -143.84
CA GLY A 320 -11.58 56.17 -144.24
C GLY A 320 -11.16 54.80 -143.65
N ALA A 321 -11.97 54.00 -142.98
CA ALA A 321 -13.41 54.03 -142.72
C ALA A 321 -13.71 53.40 -141.35
N ARG A 322 -14.86 53.80 -140.83
CA ARG A 322 -15.49 53.50 -139.54
C ARG A 322 -16.24 52.16 -139.62
N LEU A 323 -16.32 51.43 -138.50
CA LEU A 323 -17.40 50.56 -137.97
C LEU A 323 -16.72 49.58 -136.98
N SER A 324 -16.60 49.88 -135.68
CA SER A 324 -17.60 49.95 -134.59
C SER A 324 -18.15 48.60 -134.14
N TRP A 325 -18.18 48.47 -132.79
CA TRP A 325 -18.80 47.45 -131.92
C TRP A 325 -17.95 46.21 -131.65
N SER A 326 -17.88 45.63 -130.45
CA SER A 326 -18.31 45.94 -129.07
C SER A 326 -17.92 44.69 -128.26
N GLN A 327 -17.17 44.83 -127.17
CA GLN A 327 -17.54 44.35 -125.83
C GLN A 327 -18.42 43.09 -125.80
N GLU A 328 -17.86 41.99 -125.29
CA GLU A 328 -18.03 41.57 -123.89
C GLU A 328 -16.69 41.13 -123.29
#